data_AF-A0A562QSA5-F1
#
_entry.id   AF-A0A562QSA5-F1
#
_cell.length_a   1.000
_cell.length_b   1.000
_cell.length_c   1.000
_cell.angle_alpha   90.00
_cell.angle_beta   90.00
_cell.angle_gamma   90.00
#
_symmetry.space_group_name_H-M   'P 1'
#
loop_
_entity.id
_entity.type
_entity.pdbx_description
1 polymer ?
#
loop_
_entity_poly.entity_id
_entity_poly.type
_entity_poly.pdbx_seq_one_letter_code
_entity_poly.pdbx_strand_id
1 'polypeptide(L)'
;MASRSGKPNRIHDGEFPLTGIMKCPACGAGMVIGRTTNKLKDGTKRVLDYYVCGAWKNKGTAFCRSNGVRTDYADKHVLEKLATISTNEVLIEQYVFKTT
;
A
#
# COMPACT_ATOMS: atom_id res chain seq x y z
N MET A 1 17.33 16.25 -15.75
CA MET A 1 16.64 14.95 -15.63
C MET A 1 15.44 14.98 -16.55
N ALA A 2 15.39 14.16 -17.61
CA ALA A 2 14.28 14.19 -18.55
C ALA A 2 12.98 13.74 -17.85
N SER A 3 11.96 14.60 -17.84
CA SER A 3 10.63 14.21 -17.39
C SER A 3 10.09 13.14 -18.33
N ARG A 4 9.82 11.93 -17.83
CA ARG A 4 9.21 10.88 -18.63
C ARG A 4 7.78 11.33 -18.98
N SER A 5 7.53 11.67 -20.24
CA SER A 5 6.29 12.29 -20.73
C SER A 5 5.11 11.31 -20.90
N GLY A 6 5.08 10.19 -20.17
CA GLY A 6 4.04 9.17 -20.31
C GLY A 6 3.58 8.63 -18.97
N LYS A 7 2.31 8.21 -18.90
CA LYS A 7 1.81 7.44 -17.75
C LYS A 7 2.72 6.21 -17.60
N PRO A 8 3.38 6.03 -16.45
CA PRO A 8 4.28 4.89 -16.26
C PRO A 8 3.50 3.60 -16.42
N ASN A 9 4.09 2.61 -17.11
CA ASN A 9 3.42 1.35 -17.35
C ASN A 9 3.07 0.70 -16.01
N ARG A 10 1.80 0.32 -15.84
CA ARG A 10 1.33 -0.27 -14.59
C ARG A 10 1.73 -1.74 -14.57
N ILE A 11 2.80 -2.06 -13.84
CA ILE A 11 3.36 -3.42 -13.77
C ILE A 11 2.44 -4.39 -13.02
N HIS A 12 1.63 -3.88 -12.09
CA HIS A 12 0.71 -4.69 -11.27
C HIS A 12 -0.75 -4.37 -11.62
N ASP A 13 -1.44 -5.34 -12.19
CA ASP A 13 -2.90 -5.41 -12.29
C ASP A 13 -3.54 -5.59 -10.90
N GLY A 14 -4.75 -5.07 -10.71
CA GLY A 14 -5.50 -5.09 -9.45
C GLY A 14 -5.98 -3.70 -8.99
N GLU A 15 -6.66 -3.61 -7.87
CA GLU A 15 -7.00 -2.36 -7.18
C GLU A 15 -6.18 -2.26 -5.90
N PHE A 16 -5.47 -1.13 -5.75
CA PHE A 16 -4.51 -0.94 -4.66
C PHE A 16 -4.63 0.47 -4.09
N PRO A 17 -5.76 0.79 -3.45
CA PRO A 17 -6.15 2.16 -3.09
C PRO A 17 -5.15 2.83 -2.14
N LEU A 18 -4.38 2.07 -1.36
CA LEU A 18 -3.44 2.63 -0.38
C LEU A 18 -2.03 2.88 -0.96
N THR A 19 -1.82 2.64 -2.26
CA THR A 19 -0.53 2.90 -2.93
C THR A 19 -0.18 4.39 -2.83
N GLY A 20 1.00 4.71 -2.29
CA GLY A 20 1.45 6.10 -2.13
C GLY A 20 0.84 6.86 -0.94
N ILE A 21 -0.35 6.46 -0.48
CA ILE A 21 -1.00 6.95 0.75
C ILE A 21 -0.29 6.34 1.97
N MET A 22 -0.19 5.01 2.02
CA MET A 22 0.48 4.31 3.12
C MET A 22 1.97 4.68 3.17
N LYS A 23 2.47 5.01 4.36
CA LYS A 23 3.87 5.35 4.60
C LYS A 23 4.59 4.23 5.32
N CYS A 24 5.85 4.02 4.96
CA CYS A 24 6.71 3.07 5.61
C CYS A 24 7.00 3.53 7.05
N PRO A 25 6.71 2.70 8.07
CA PRO A 25 6.88 3.10 9.47
C PRO A 25 8.36 3.30 9.86
N ALA A 26 9.30 2.72 9.11
CA ALA A 26 10.73 2.80 9.43
C ALA A 26 11.45 4.00 8.82
N CYS A 27 11.03 4.46 7.62
CA CYS A 27 11.77 5.49 6.88
C CYS A 27 10.88 6.61 6.30
N GLY A 28 9.58 6.59 6.57
CA GLY A 28 8.62 7.58 6.08
C GLY A 28 8.33 7.56 4.57
N ALA A 29 9.08 6.79 3.78
CA ALA A 29 8.86 6.68 2.33
C ALA A 29 7.46 6.12 2.01
N GLY A 30 6.88 6.55 0.89
CA GLY A 30 5.63 5.96 0.39
C GLY A 30 5.76 4.46 0.14
N MET A 31 4.71 3.71 0.44
CA MET A 31 4.62 2.28 0.15
C MET A 31 4.05 2.05 -1.25
N VAL A 32 4.52 0.98 -1.89
CA VAL A 32 4.21 0.58 -3.26
C VAL A 32 3.87 -0.92 -3.28
N ILE A 33 3.31 -1.41 -4.38
CA ILE A 33 2.96 -2.83 -4.49
C ILE A 33 4.20 -3.71 -4.64
N GLY A 34 4.24 -4.81 -3.88
CA GLY A 34 5.17 -5.93 -4.04
C GLY A 34 4.37 -7.21 -4.25
N ARG A 35 4.77 -8.03 -5.23
CA ARG A 35 4.08 -9.28 -5.58
C ARG A 35 5.02 -10.46 -5.39
N THR A 36 4.52 -11.51 -4.75
CA THR A 36 5.22 -12.81 -4.65
C THR A 36 4.33 -13.89 -5.27
N THR A 37 4.89 -14.72 -6.14
CA THR A 37 4.20 -15.87 -6.71
C THR A 37 4.82 -17.15 -6.18
N ASN A 38 4.04 -17.92 -5.43
CA ASN A 38 4.45 -19.20 -4.87
C ASN A 38 3.86 -20.35 -5.69
N LYS A 39 4.60 -21.45 -5.84
CA LYS A 39 4.09 -22.68 -6.43
C LYS A 39 3.61 -23.61 -5.29
N LEU A 40 2.37 -24.08 -5.38
CA LEU A 40 1.77 -25.03 -4.43
C LEU A 40 2.18 -26.47 -4.77
N LYS A 41 1.95 -27.40 -3.83
CA LYS A 41 2.32 -28.82 -3.98
C LYS A 41 1.61 -29.49 -5.17
N ASP A 42 0.39 -29.06 -5.48
CA ASP A 42 -0.41 -29.50 -6.62
C ASP A 42 0.03 -28.89 -7.97
N GLY A 43 1.06 -28.03 -7.96
CA GLY A 43 1.60 -27.37 -9.14
C GLY A 43 0.93 -26.03 -9.49
N THR A 44 -0.15 -25.65 -8.81
CA THR A 44 -0.83 -24.37 -9.04
C THR A 44 -0.02 -23.18 -8.49
N LYS A 45 -0.29 -21.97 -8.97
CA LYS A 45 0.39 -20.74 -8.54
C LYS A 45 -0.49 -19.93 -7.61
N ARG A 46 0.04 -19.57 -6.44
CA ARG A 46 -0.57 -18.64 -5.49
C ARG A 46 0.14 -17.29 -5.56
N VAL A 47 -0.59 -16.25 -5.96
CA VAL A 47 -0.10 -14.86 -5.98
C VAL A 47 -0.45 -14.18 -4.67
N LEU A 48 0.50 -13.44 -4.12
CA LEU A 48 0.35 -12.64 -2.90
C LEU A 48 0.83 -11.22 -3.16
N ASP A 49 -0.05 -10.26 -2.90
CA ASP A 49 0.24 -8.84 -3.03
C ASP A 49 0.41 -8.17 -1.67
N TYR A 50 1.31 -7.20 -1.63
CA TYR A 50 1.73 -6.49 -0.43
C TYR A 50 1.90 -5.02 -0.73
N TYR A 51 1.58 -4.16 0.24
CA TYR A 51 2.22 -2.86 0.33
C TYR A 51 3.60 -3.04 0.93
N VAL A 52 4.64 -2.57 0.25
CA VAL A 52 6.05 -2.62 0.70
C VAL A 52 6.69 -1.25 0.64
N CYS A 53 7.72 -1.00 1.44
CA CYS A 53 8.50 0.24 1.42
C CYS A 53 9.03 0.54 0.01
N GLY A 54 8.64 1.68 -0.57
CA GLY A 54 9.09 2.10 -1.89
C GLY A 54 10.57 2.41 -1.95
N ALA A 55 11.17 2.91 -0.87
CA ALA A 55 12.59 3.18 -0.84
C ALA A 55 13.43 1.91 -0.80
N TRP A 56 13.00 0.88 -0.05
CA TRP A 56 13.60 -0.45 -0.13
C TRP A 56 13.43 -1.06 -1.52
N LYS A 57 12.24 -0.97 -2.13
CA LYS A 57 11.99 -1.54 -3.45
C LYS A 57 12.87 -0.90 -4.54
N ASN A 58 13.19 0.39 -4.41
CA ASN A 58 13.99 1.12 -5.38
C ASN A 58 15.51 1.14 -5.09
N LYS A 59 15.91 1.12 -3.81
CA LYS A 59 17.32 1.30 -3.36
C LYS A 59 17.90 0.08 -2.63
N GLY A 60 17.09 -0.95 -2.38
CA GLY A 60 17.51 -2.18 -1.72
C GLY A 60 17.63 -2.08 -0.19
N THR A 61 18.21 -3.14 0.38
CA THR A 61 18.37 -3.35 1.84
C THR A 61 19.32 -2.38 2.52
N ALA A 62 20.19 -1.71 1.75
CA ALA A 62 21.07 -0.67 2.27
C ALA A 62 20.32 0.56 2.78
N PHE A 63 19.12 0.83 2.24
CA PHE A 63 18.33 2.00 2.63
C PHE A 63 17.22 1.68 3.64
N CYS A 64 16.50 0.57 3.45
CA CYS A 64 15.41 0.16 4.34
C CYS A 64 15.14 -1.35 4.19
N ARG A 65 14.06 -1.87 4.79
CA ARG A 65 13.55 -3.24 4.59
C ARG A 65 12.16 -3.20 3.95
N SER A 66 11.65 -4.35 3.52
CA SER A 66 10.36 -4.41 2.82
C SER A 66 9.20 -3.85 3.63
N ASN A 67 9.18 -4.09 4.95
CA ASN A 67 8.10 -3.66 5.86
C ASN A 67 6.72 -3.98 5.28
N GLY A 68 6.61 -5.18 4.70
CA GLY A 68 5.48 -5.57 3.86
C GLY A 68 4.23 -5.90 4.67
N VAL A 69 3.09 -5.37 4.26
CA VAL A 69 1.76 -5.72 4.78
C VAL A 69 0.92 -6.25 3.63
N ARG A 70 0.16 -7.34 3.84
CA ARG A 70 -0.72 -7.89 2.79
C ARG A 70 -1.78 -6.87 2.39
N THR A 71 -2.06 -6.77 1.10
CA THR A 71 -3.07 -5.84 0.57
C THR A 71 -4.47 -6.21 1.06
N ASP A 72 -4.83 -7.49 1.06
CA ASP A 72 -6.13 -7.99 1.52
C ASP A 72 -6.44 -7.59 2.98
N TYR A 73 -5.45 -7.65 3.85
CA TYR A 73 -5.56 -7.21 5.23
C TYR A 73 -5.64 -5.69 5.34
N ALA A 74 -4.72 -4.96 4.70
CA ALA A 74 -4.62 -3.52 4.84
C ALA A 74 -5.83 -2.79 4.24
N ASP A 75 -6.23 -3.18 3.02
CA ASP A 75 -7.36 -2.55 2.33
C ASP A 75 -8.65 -2.78 3.11
N LYS A 76 -8.91 -4.02 3.54
CA LYS A 76 -10.06 -4.34 4.39
C LYS A 76 -10.07 -3.51 5.65
N HIS A 77 -8.96 -3.48 6.39
CA HIS A 77 -8.87 -2.74 7.65
C HIS A 77 -9.16 -1.24 7.48
N VAL A 78 -8.56 -0.62 6.47
CA VAL A 78 -8.73 0.83 6.22
C VAL A 78 -10.15 1.12 5.75
N LEU A 79 -10.71 0.32 4.84
CA LEU A 79 -12.07 0.52 4.34
C LEU A 79 -13.11 0.35 5.45
N GLU A 80 -12.96 -0.64 6.34
CA GLU A 80 -13.83 -0.81 7.50
C GLU A 80 -13.75 0.39 8.47
N LYS A 81 -12.53 0.89 8.72
CA LYS A 81 -12.34 2.10 9.52
C LYS A 81 -12.99 3.32 8.88
N LEU A 82 -12.82 3.52 7.58
CA LEU A 82 -13.45 4.62 6.85
C LEU A 82 -14.97 4.53 6.89
N ALA A 83 -15.55 3.34 6.72
CA ALA A 83 -16.99 3.11 6.81
C ALA A 83 -17.53 3.44 8.22
N THR A 84 -16.78 3.10 9.25
CA THR A 84 -17.11 3.43 10.65
C THR A 84 -17.10 4.94 10.88
N ILE A 85 -16.11 5.64 10.33
CA ILE A 85 -16.01 7.11 10.45
C ILE A 85 -17.13 7.77 9.65
N SER A 86 -17.41 7.33 8.42
CA SER A 86 -18.42 7.95 7.55
C SER A 86 -19.85 7.87 8.07
N THR A 87 -20.12 6.99 9.03
CA THR A 87 -21.45 6.80 9.63
C THR A 87 -21.56 7.41 11.03
N ASN A 88 -20.50 8.05 11.53
CA ASN A 88 -20.46 8.63 12.87
C ASN A 88 -20.12 10.11 12.80
N GLU A 89 -21.13 10.97 12.96
CA GLU A 89 -21.01 12.44 12.89
C GLU A 89 -19.95 12.98 13.87
N VAL A 90 -19.85 12.43 15.08
CA VAL A 90 -18.84 12.83 16.08
C VAL A 90 -17.42 12.54 15.57
N LEU A 91 -17.20 11.38 14.93
CA LEU A 91 -15.89 11.06 14.36
C LEU A 91 -15.57 11.92 13.14
N ILE A 92 -16.57 12.25 12.31
CA ILE A 92 -16.37 13.16 11.16
C ILE A 92 -15.94 14.55 11.66
N GLU A 93 -16.63 15.10 12.66
CA GLU A 93 -16.23 16.36 13.29
C GLU A 93 -14.80 16.30 13.84
N GLN A 94 -14.45 15.21 14.52
CA GLN A 94 -13.12 15.05 15.12
C GLN A 94 -11.98 14.87 14.12
N TYR A 95 -12.20 14.20 12.98
CA TYR A 95 -11.13 13.86 12.03
C TYR A 95 -11.09 14.74 10.78
N VAL A 96 -12.22 15.30 10.35
CA VAL A 96 -12.32 16.10 9.12
C VAL A 96 -12.34 17.59 9.41
N PHE A 97 -13.14 18.01 10.41
CA PHE A 97 -13.35 19.43 10.71
C PHE A 97 -12.46 19.94 11.84
N LYS A 98 -11.87 19.05 12.65
CA LYS A 98 -10.89 19.43 13.67
C LYS A 98 -9.52 19.67 13.02
N THR A 99 -9.43 20.79 12.31
CA THR A 99 -8.14 21.39 11.97
C THR A 99 -7.92 22.56 12.93
N THR A 100 -6.74 22.58 13.52
CA THR A 100 -6.19 23.65 14.36
C THR A 100 -6.15 24.96 13.61
#